data_AF-A0A3R5V5E6-F1
#
_entry.id   AF-A0A3R5V5E6-F1
#
_cell.length_a   1.000
_cell.length_b   1.000
_cell.length_c   1.000
_cell.angle_alpha   90.00
_cell.angle_beta   90.00
_cell.angle_gamma   90.00
#
_symmetry.space_group_name_H-M   'P 1'
#
loop_
_entity.id
_entity.type
_entity.pdbx_description
1 polymer ?
#
loop_
_entity_poly.entity_id
_entity_poly.type
_entity_poly.pdbx_seq_one_letter_code
_entity_poly.pdbx_strand_id
1 'polypeptide(L)'
;MYNFKDYLARLSENSGVEFRLSLDDSVALFDSIKSSEISLLEKELWLGAQKAKLTISKDFEMCITLLKYSIETKYREIFSMREQLVINMLEGKGVSTEALYNALPFLSNRCTLFLVSLSKNRYDALNVIKESYDDENIVSMIYKDFIVILGNFEDELEHANSIKDSILSDIYTKCYISYSTFNGGADDIKAAFNDASLYITLSKKYDLKEMVYNSGEIILEKLIYNINDGMKDELFIKFKDKFSKFDSEILSTIEEFANCGLNISEAAKKLYIHRNTLIYRLDKIYKDTGYDIRNFKQASIFIIAFFIWKERRA
;
A
#
# COMPACT_ATOMS: atom_id res chain seq x y z
N MET A 1 15.80 6.87 12.82
CA MET A 1 17.15 7.49 12.94
C MET A 1 18.17 6.87 13.88
N TYR A 2 17.82 6.23 15.02
CA TYR A 2 18.79 5.96 16.11
C TYR A 2 20.13 5.37 15.63
N ASN A 3 20.11 4.31 14.81
CA ASN A 3 21.35 3.70 14.30
C ASN A 3 22.16 4.61 13.35
N PHE A 4 21.52 5.43 12.52
CA PHE A 4 22.22 6.34 11.60
C PHE A 4 22.71 7.61 12.29
N LYS A 5 21.89 8.22 13.16
CA LYS A 5 22.32 9.36 13.99
C LYS A 5 23.45 8.96 14.94
N ASP A 6 23.35 7.80 15.58
CA ASP A 6 24.42 7.27 16.45
C ASP A 6 25.69 6.98 15.64
N TYR A 7 25.55 6.48 14.41
CA TYR A 7 26.66 6.35 13.49
C TYR A 7 27.30 7.70 13.17
N LEU A 8 26.52 8.74 12.83
CA LEU A 8 27.04 10.08 12.54
C LEU A 8 27.74 10.69 13.77
N ALA A 9 27.18 10.50 14.97
CA ALA A 9 27.79 10.92 16.22
C ALA A 9 29.13 10.21 16.46
N ARG A 10 29.18 8.89 16.34
CA ARG A 10 30.41 8.10 16.45
C ARG A 10 31.42 8.43 15.36
N LEU A 11 30.95 8.73 14.15
CA LEU A 11 31.80 9.11 13.03
C LEU A 11 32.48 10.45 13.32
N SER A 12 31.73 11.44 13.82
CA SER A 12 32.28 12.73 14.24
C SER A 12 33.27 12.57 15.40
N GLU A 13 32.87 11.84 16.45
CA GLU A 13 33.69 11.62 17.64
C GLU A 13 35.00 10.88 17.33
N ASN A 14 34.93 9.76 16.60
CA ASN A 14 36.10 8.93 16.31
C ASN A 14 37.03 9.55 15.26
N SER A 15 36.50 10.34 14.33
CA SER A 15 37.32 11.03 13.31
C SER A 15 37.89 12.36 13.80
N GLY A 16 37.32 12.94 14.86
CA GLY A 16 37.63 14.30 15.31
C GLY A 16 37.12 15.39 14.35
N VAL A 17 36.30 15.03 13.37
CA VAL A 17 35.75 15.96 12.38
C VAL A 17 34.35 16.41 12.80
N GLU A 18 34.21 17.71 13.07
CA GLU A 18 32.90 18.33 13.27
C GLU A 18 32.24 18.62 11.91
N PHE A 19 31.02 18.15 11.74
CA PHE A 19 30.22 18.37 10.53
C PHE A 19 28.73 18.51 10.85
N ARG A 20 28.02 19.14 9.92
CA ARG A 20 26.57 19.22 9.88
C ARG A 20 26.06 18.53 8.63
N LEU A 21 25.00 17.74 8.77
CA LEU A 21 24.29 17.09 7.67
C LEU A 21 22.84 17.58 7.68
N SER A 22 22.35 18.16 6.58
CA SER A 22 20.99 18.67 6.46
C SER A 22 20.27 18.14 5.22
N LEU A 23 18.96 17.86 5.36
CA LEU A 23 18.05 17.55 4.26
C LEU A 23 17.39 18.84 3.80
N ASP A 24 17.68 19.26 2.58
CA ASP A 24 17.27 20.55 2.02
C ASP A 24 17.46 21.73 3.01
N ASP A 25 17.06 22.95 2.65
CA ASP A 25 17.52 24.18 3.33
C ASP A 25 16.89 24.47 4.71
N SER A 26 16.36 23.46 5.43
CA SER A 26 15.54 23.73 6.63
C SER A 26 15.75 22.84 7.85
N VAL A 27 16.22 21.58 7.76
CA VAL A 27 16.40 20.72 8.96
C VAL A 27 17.73 19.95 8.96
N ALA A 28 18.52 20.14 10.02
CA ALA A 28 19.75 19.37 10.25
C ALA A 28 19.43 17.96 10.77
N LEU A 29 19.80 16.93 10.01
CA LEU A 29 19.80 15.52 10.42
C LEU A 29 20.79 15.27 11.56
N PHE A 30 21.91 15.98 11.54
CA PHE A 30 22.98 15.90 12.53
C PHE A 30 23.77 17.21 12.53
N ASP A 31 24.16 17.68 13.70
CA ASP A 31 25.03 18.83 13.85
C ASP A 31 25.98 18.62 15.01
N SER A 32 27.28 18.71 14.72
CA SER A 32 28.36 18.64 15.71
C SER A 32 29.25 19.88 15.70
N ILE A 33 28.95 20.88 14.86
CA ILE A 33 29.75 22.10 14.71
C ILE A 33 29.49 23.02 15.89
N LYS A 34 30.51 23.29 16.72
CA LYS A 34 30.35 24.06 17.97
C LYS A 34 30.63 25.55 17.86
N SER A 35 31.31 26.01 16.81
CA SER A 35 31.75 27.41 16.67
C SER A 35 31.18 28.10 15.42
N SER A 36 30.79 29.37 15.59
CA SER A 36 30.21 30.22 14.56
C SER A 36 31.23 30.96 13.69
N GLU A 37 32.51 31.00 14.07
CA GLU A 37 33.57 31.75 13.36
C GLU A 37 34.48 30.88 12.48
N ILE A 38 33.98 29.74 12.00
CA ILE A 38 34.75 28.81 11.17
C ILE A 38 34.41 29.05 9.70
N SER A 39 35.42 29.10 8.82
CA SER A 39 35.18 29.09 7.38
C SER A 39 34.67 27.71 6.97
N LEU A 40 33.42 27.64 6.51
CA LEU A 40 32.74 26.38 6.18
C LEU A 40 32.86 26.07 4.68
N LEU A 41 32.87 24.77 4.38
CA LEU A 41 32.68 24.20 3.05
C LEU A 41 31.39 23.39 3.02
N GLU A 42 30.73 23.41 1.87
CA GLU A 42 29.53 22.63 1.62
C GLU A 42 29.78 21.66 0.46
N LYS A 43 29.26 20.43 0.63
CA LYS A 43 29.26 19.43 -0.43
C LYS A 43 27.93 18.71 -0.48
N GLU A 44 27.42 18.54 -1.69
CA GLU A 44 26.20 17.75 -1.92
C GLU A 44 26.51 16.25 -1.87
N LEU A 45 25.61 15.49 -1.23
CA LEU A 45 25.62 14.04 -1.20
C LEU A 45 24.21 13.48 -1.32
N TRP A 46 24.10 12.17 -1.57
CA TRP A 46 22.83 11.49 -1.78
C TRP A 46 22.56 10.46 -0.69
N LEU A 47 21.48 10.66 0.05
CA LEU A 47 20.94 9.71 1.01
C LEU A 47 19.78 8.97 0.32
N GLY A 48 20.10 7.91 -0.41
CA GLY A 48 19.12 7.24 -1.27
C GLY A 48 18.75 8.13 -2.45
N ALA A 49 17.46 8.48 -2.57
CA ALA A 49 16.97 9.44 -3.56
C ALA A 49 16.99 10.90 -3.05
N GLN A 50 17.21 11.10 -1.74
CA GLN A 50 17.17 12.44 -1.14
C GLN A 50 18.52 13.13 -1.28
N LYS A 51 18.47 14.41 -1.69
CA LYS A 51 19.65 15.27 -1.75
C LYS A 51 19.93 15.85 -0.36
N ALA A 52 21.17 15.76 0.08
CA ALA A 52 21.60 16.30 1.36
C ALA A 52 22.81 17.22 1.20
N LYS A 53 22.97 18.15 2.15
CA LYS A 53 24.15 19.02 2.25
C LYS A 53 25.01 18.60 3.44
N LEU A 54 26.28 18.39 3.17
CA LEU A 54 27.32 18.17 4.17
C LEU A 54 28.13 19.44 4.34
N THR A 55 28.09 20.01 5.53
CA THR A 55 28.83 21.22 5.90
C THR A 55 29.95 20.85 6.88
N ILE A 56 31.16 21.34 6.64
CA ILE A 56 32.37 21.01 7.39
C ILE A 56 33.32 22.22 7.46
N SER A 57 34.22 22.28 8.46
CA SER A 57 35.31 23.26 8.45
C SER A 57 36.22 23.10 7.22
N LYS A 58 36.70 24.22 6.65
CA LYS A 58 37.75 24.23 5.62
C LYS A 58 39.01 23.48 6.02
N ASP A 59 39.31 23.42 7.32
CA ASP A 59 40.50 22.72 7.83
C ASP A 59 40.46 21.21 7.50
N PHE A 60 39.28 20.67 7.23
CA PHE A 60 39.06 19.27 6.88
C PHE A 60 38.66 19.06 5.40
N GLU A 61 38.95 20.02 4.52
CA GLU A 61 38.62 19.93 3.08
C GLU A 61 39.06 18.61 2.44
N MET A 62 40.27 18.14 2.78
CA MET A 62 40.81 16.88 2.23
C MET A 62 39.99 15.63 2.62
N CYS A 63 39.23 15.69 3.71
CA CYS A 63 38.44 14.59 4.23
C CYS A 63 37.01 14.55 3.64
N ILE A 64 36.56 15.62 2.98
CA ILE A 64 35.14 15.79 2.61
C ILE A 64 34.62 14.67 1.70
N THR A 65 35.46 14.20 0.77
CA THR A 65 35.11 13.11 -0.16
C THR A 65 34.98 11.77 0.57
N LEU A 66 35.89 11.47 1.51
CA LEU A 66 35.84 10.23 2.29
C LEU A 66 34.67 10.25 3.27
N LEU A 67 34.44 11.38 3.93
CA LEU A 67 33.31 11.58 4.84
C LEU A 67 31.99 11.40 4.08
N LYS A 68 31.85 12.05 2.92
CA LYS A 68 30.72 11.86 2.00
C LYS A 68 30.52 10.38 1.67
N TYR A 69 31.54 9.70 1.16
CA TYR A 69 31.43 8.28 0.78
C TYR A 69 31.03 7.40 1.96
N SER A 70 31.59 7.65 3.15
CA SER A 70 31.30 6.90 4.37
C SER A 70 29.84 7.07 4.81
N ILE A 71 29.32 8.29 4.72
CA ILE A 71 27.91 8.60 5.02
C ILE A 71 26.99 7.93 4.00
N GLU A 72 27.23 8.12 2.70
CA GLU A 72 26.41 7.53 1.61
C GLU A 72 26.41 5.99 1.66
N THR A 73 27.58 5.39 1.92
CA THR A 73 27.73 3.93 2.01
C THR A 73 26.99 3.39 3.22
N LYS A 74 27.16 4.01 4.40
CA LYS A 74 26.50 3.54 5.61
C LYS A 74 25.00 3.69 5.54
N TYR A 75 24.52 4.79 4.95
CA TYR A 75 23.12 4.98 4.65
C TYR A 75 22.63 3.81 3.78
N ARG A 76 23.24 3.57 2.62
CA ARG A 76 22.86 2.46 1.73
C ARG A 76 22.84 1.10 2.43
N GLU A 77 23.82 0.81 3.28
CA GLU A 77 23.89 -0.43 4.06
C GLU A 77 22.69 -0.57 5.01
N ILE A 78 22.34 0.47 5.77
CA ILE A 78 21.22 0.46 6.72
C ILE A 78 19.88 0.26 6.00
N PHE A 79 19.67 0.96 4.89
CA PHE A 79 18.42 0.86 4.13
C PHE A 79 18.29 -0.49 3.43
N SER A 80 19.40 -1.02 2.87
CA SER A 80 19.43 -2.37 2.32
C SER A 80 19.15 -3.43 3.39
N MET A 81 19.63 -3.24 4.62
CA MET A 81 19.32 -4.13 5.74
C MET A 81 17.82 -4.11 6.09
N ARG A 82 17.18 -2.93 6.15
CA ARG A 82 15.74 -2.81 6.41
C ARG A 82 14.90 -3.54 5.37
N GLU A 83 15.20 -3.34 4.09
CA GLU A 83 14.54 -4.04 2.99
C GLU A 83 14.74 -5.56 3.11
N GLN A 84 15.97 -6.02 3.45
CA GLN A 84 16.24 -7.45 3.62
C GLN A 84 15.48 -8.06 4.80
N LEU A 85 15.31 -7.33 5.91
CA LEU A 85 14.48 -7.78 7.03
C LEU A 85 13.01 -7.92 6.61
N VAL A 86 12.48 -6.95 5.86
CA VAL A 86 11.12 -7.04 5.30
C VAL A 86 10.98 -8.24 4.37
N ILE A 87 11.94 -8.48 3.46
CA ILE A 87 11.95 -9.67 2.60
C ILE A 87 11.92 -10.95 3.45
N ASN A 88 12.76 -11.06 4.48
CA ASN A 88 12.79 -12.23 5.35
C ASN A 88 11.42 -12.48 6.01
N MET A 89 10.76 -11.43 6.50
CA MET A 89 9.42 -11.54 7.09
C MET A 89 8.36 -11.96 6.04
N LEU A 90 8.40 -11.38 4.85
CA LEU A 90 7.51 -11.76 3.73
C LEU A 90 7.70 -13.21 3.29
N GLU A 91 8.92 -13.73 3.38
CA GLU A 91 9.23 -15.14 3.10
C GLU A 91 8.88 -16.06 4.28
N GLY A 92 8.67 -15.51 5.48
CA GLY A 92 8.44 -16.26 6.71
C GLY A 92 9.72 -16.89 7.27
N LYS A 93 10.87 -16.26 6.99
CA LYS A 93 12.15 -16.59 7.63
C LYS A 93 12.18 -15.94 9.00
N GLY A 94 12.68 -16.67 10.00
CA GLY A 94 12.86 -16.13 11.35
C GLY A 94 13.80 -14.93 11.36
N VAL A 95 13.40 -13.87 12.07
CA VAL A 95 14.20 -12.66 12.26
C VAL A 95 14.38 -12.45 13.76
N SER A 96 15.61 -12.13 14.20
CA SER A 96 15.86 -11.75 15.59
C SER A 96 15.03 -10.51 15.95
N THR A 97 14.25 -10.57 17.03
CA THR A 97 13.42 -9.47 17.51
C THR A 97 14.24 -8.21 17.78
N GLU A 98 15.43 -8.36 18.38
CA GLU A 98 16.33 -7.23 18.64
C GLU A 98 16.79 -6.56 17.34
N ALA A 99 17.26 -7.35 16.36
CA ALA A 99 17.66 -6.81 15.07
C ALA A 99 16.49 -6.15 14.32
N LEU A 100 15.29 -6.72 14.47
CA LEU A 100 14.07 -6.23 13.85
C LEU A 100 13.68 -4.85 14.38
N TYR A 101 13.49 -4.71 15.70
CA TYR A 101 13.03 -3.45 16.29
C TYR A 101 14.12 -2.36 16.28
N ASN A 102 15.40 -2.74 16.26
CA ASN A 102 16.49 -1.78 16.06
C ASN A 102 16.50 -1.18 14.64
N ALA A 103 16.22 -2.01 13.63
CA ALA A 103 16.21 -1.56 12.24
C ALA A 103 14.86 -0.96 11.81
N LEU A 104 13.75 -1.43 12.38
CA LEU A 104 12.37 -1.05 12.06
C LEU A 104 11.59 -0.69 13.35
N PRO A 105 11.92 0.43 14.02
CA PRO A 105 11.31 0.77 15.31
C PRO A 105 9.78 0.96 15.25
N PHE A 106 9.26 1.37 14.10
CA PHE A 106 7.84 1.61 13.88
C PHE A 106 6.99 0.34 14.08
N LEU A 107 7.57 -0.86 13.92
CA LEU A 107 6.89 -2.15 14.14
C LEU A 107 6.47 -2.40 15.59
N SER A 108 6.97 -1.61 16.54
CA SER A 108 6.55 -1.67 17.95
C SER A 108 5.12 -1.17 18.16
N ASN A 109 4.53 -0.51 17.16
CA ASN A 109 3.19 0.07 17.21
C ASN A 109 2.28 -0.60 16.16
N ARG A 110 1.03 -0.10 16.07
CA ARG A 110 0.12 -0.40 14.96
C ARG A 110 0.79 -0.04 13.64
N CYS A 111 0.89 -1.03 12.74
CA CYS A 111 1.59 -0.91 11.48
C CYS A 111 0.63 -1.22 10.32
N THR A 112 0.81 -0.51 9.22
CA THR A 112 0.06 -0.67 7.99
C THR A 112 0.98 -1.15 6.88
N LEU A 113 0.53 -2.17 6.15
CA LEU A 113 1.10 -2.58 4.88
C LEU A 113 0.23 -2.07 3.75
N PHE A 114 0.79 -1.27 2.86
CA PHE A 114 0.24 -1.00 1.53
C PHE A 114 0.93 -1.89 0.50
N LEU A 115 0.14 -2.43 -0.41
CA LEU A 115 0.59 -3.17 -1.57
C LEU A 115 0.09 -2.46 -2.82
N VAL A 116 1.01 -1.98 -3.65
CA VAL A 116 0.70 -1.25 -4.88
C VAL A 116 1.04 -2.11 -6.09
N SER A 117 0.06 -2.33 -6.95
CA SER A 117 0.19 -3.05 -8.21
C SER A 117 0.06 -2.09 -9.40
N LEU A 118 1.07 -2.09 -10.27
CA LEU A 118 1.06 -1.39 -11.56
C LEU A 118 1.41 -2.35 -12.70
N SER A 119 0.96 -2.02 -13.91
CA SER A 119 1.29 -2.75 -15.14
C SER A 119 2.69 -2.45 -15.69
N LYS A 120 3.23 -1.25 -15.42
CA LYS A 120 4.55 -0.78 -15.88
C LYS A 120 5.11 0.31 -14.96
N ASN A 121 6.33 0.76 -15.23
CA ASN A 121 7.00 1.92 -14.58
C ASN A 121 7.06 1.82 -13.05
N ARG A 122 7.29 0.60 -12.52
CA ARG A 122 7.26 0.34 -11.08
C ARG A 122 8.39 1.04 -10.32
N TYR A 123 9.56 1.18 -10.94
CA TYR A 123 10.70 1.89 -10.34
C TYR A 123 10.43 3.39 -10.23
N ASP A 124 9.87 4.00 -11.26
CA ASP A 124 9.51 5.43 -11.23
C ASP A 124 8.42 5.69 -10.19
N ALA A 125 7.40 4.82 -10.12
CA ALA A 125 6.37 4.89 -9.09
C ALA A 125 6.95 4.72 -7.67
N LEU A 126 7.94 3.83 -7.47
CA LEU A 126 8.64 3.71 -6.19
C LEU A 126 9.36 5.01 -5.82
N ASN A 127 9.98 5.69 -6.79
CA ASN A 127 10.67 6.96 -6.54
C ASN A 127 9.69 8.06 -6.10
N VAL A 128 8.54 8.19 -6.77
CA VAL A 128 7.47 9.13 -6.37
C VAL A 128 7.00 8.86 -4.93
N ILE A 129 6.84 7.58 -4.56
CA ILE A 129 6.50 7.20 -3.19
C ILE A 129 7.62 7.61 -2.22
N LYS A 130 8.89 7.34 -2.54
CA LYS A 130 10.04 7.69 -1.68
C LYS A 130 10.20 9.20 -1.49
N GLU A 131 9.81 10.01 -2.47
CA GLU A 131 9.82 11.47 -2.36
C GLU A 131 8.67 11.99 -1.46
N SER A 132 7.59 11.23 -1.33
CA SER A 132 6.40 11.63 -0.56
C SER A 132 6.50 11.31 0.94
N TYR A 133 7.48 10.51 1.35
CA TYR A 133 7.58 9.98 2.71
C TYR A 133 8.98 10.15 3.29
N ASP A 134 9.06 10.44 4.59
CA ASP A 134 10.31 10.36 5.33
C ASP A 134 10.68 8.88 5.54
N ASP A 135 11.89 8.56 5.09
CA ASP A 135 12.47 7.22 5.06
C ASP A 135 12.60 6.60 6.47
N GLU A 136 12.49 7.37 7.54
CA GLU A 136 12.66 6.87 8.91
C GLU A 136 11.56 5.93 9.39
N ASN A 137 10.30 6.28 9.16
CA ASN A 137 9.15 5.57 9.74
C ASN A 137 8.47 4.62 8.77
N ILE A 138 8.98 4.56 7.54
CA ILE A 138 8.42 3.77 6.45
C ILE A 138 9.54 2.95 5.79
N VAL A 139 9.18 1.79 5.25
CA VAL A 139 9.98 1.05 4.28
C VAL A 139 9.17 0.95 3.01
N SER A 140 9.72 1.42 1.90
CA SER A 140 9.12 1.28 0.57
C SER A 140 10.09 0.54 -0.35
N MET A 141 9.64 -0.56 -0.94
CA MET A 141 10.48 -1.43 -1.76
C MET A 141 9.69 -2.19 -2.81
N ILE A 142 10.35 -2.64 -3.86
CA ILE A 142 9.76 -3.58 -4.81
C ILE A 142 10.00 -5.01 -4.31
N TYR A 143 8.92 -5.78 -4.20
CA TYR A 143 8.98 -7.20 -3.92
C TYR A 143 8.03 -7.94 -4.86
N LYS A 144 8.60 -8.85 -5.66
CA LYS A 144 7.91 -9.50 -6.79
C LYS A 144 7.30 -8.43 -7.72
N ASP A 145 6.00 -8.52 -7.99
CA ASP A 145 5.27 -7.62 -8.88
C ASP A 145 4.62 -6.42 -8.18
N PHE A 146 4.96 -6.19 -6.91
CA PHE A 146 4.34 -5.15 -6.09
C PHE A 146 5.36 -4.17 -5.54
N ILE A 147 4.90 -2.95 -5.28
CA ILE A 147 5.56 -2.05 -4.34
C ILE A 147 4.94 -2.32 -2.97
N VAL A 148 5.78 -2.66 -2.01
CA VAL A 148 5.39 -2.84 -0.61
C VAL A 148 5.78 -1.57 0.13
N ILE A 149 4.82 -1.00 0.87
CA ILE A 149 5.05 0.12 1.77
C ILE A 149 4.63 -0.33 3.16
N LEU A 150 5.52 -0.19 4.14
CA LEU A 150 5.30 -0.64 5.50
C LEU A 150 5.66 0.49 6.47
N GLY A 151 4.76 0.86 7.37
CA GLY A 151 5.01 1.95 8.31
C GLY A 151 3.80 2.25 9.17
N ASN A 152 3.83 3.38 9.88
CA ASN A 152 2.74 3.83 10.74
C ASN A 152 2.05 5.03 10.09
N PHE A 153 0.73 4.96 9.97
CA PHE A 153 -0.09 5.94 9.26
C PHE A 153 -1.33 6.24 10.12
N GLU A 154 -1.73 7.51 10.19
CA GLU A 154 -2.89 7.93 10.99
C GLU A 154 -4.22 7.75 10.24
N ASP A 155 -4.23 8.03 8.92
CA ASP A 155 -5.38 7.79 8.03
C ASP A 155 -4.93 6.95 6.82
N GLU A 156 -5.11 5.63 6.91
CA GLU A 156 -4.63 4.73 5.87
C GLU A 156 -5.32 4.94 4.51
N LEU A 157 -6.60 5.33 4.53
CA LEU A 157 -7.37 5.53 3.30
C LEU A 157 -6.95 6.80 2.58
N GLU A 158 -6.71 7.89 3.31
CA GLU A 158 -6.18 9.13 2.76
C GLU A 158 -4.79 8.89 2.15
N HIS A 159 -3.90 8.21 2.87
CA HIS A 159 -2.56 7.86 2.36
C HIS A 159 -2.61 6.98 1.11
N ALA A 160 -3.46 5.97 1.06
CA ALA A 160 -3.63 5.15 -0.15
C ALA A 160 -4.15 5.98 -1.33
N ASN A 161 -5.10 6.89 -1.10
CA ASN A 161 -5.60 7.75 -2.16
C ASN A 161 -4.53 8.72 -2.65
N SER A 162 -3.76 9.32 -1.75
CA SER A 162 -2.63 10.18 -2.07
C SER A 162 -1.59 9.45 -2.94
N ILE A 163 -1.17 8.24 -2.55
CA ILE A 163 -0.24 7.41 -3.35
C ILE A 163 -0.80 7.16 -4.75
N LYS A 164 -2.09 6.78 -4.85
CA LYS A 164 -2.77 6.53 -6.12
C LYS A 164 -2.78 7.79 -7.00
N ASP A 165 -3.10 8.93 -6.43
CA ASP A 165 -3.23 10.20 -7.17
C ASP A 165 -1.85 10.73 -7.62
N SER A 166 -0.79 10.61 -6.81
CA SER A 166 0.59 10.95 -7.20
C SER A 166 1.08 10.06 -8.34
N ILE A 167 0.89 8.74 -8.25
CA ILE A 167 1.26 7.81 -9.32
C ILE A 167 0.51 8.13 -10.62
N LEU A 168 -0.80 8.42 -10.52
CA LEU A 168 -1.61 8.75 -11.69
C LEU A 168 -1.17 10.07 -12.33
N SER A 169 -0.78 11.07 -11.53
CA SER A 169 -0.41 12.40 -12.02
C SER A 169 1.00 12.44 -12.60
N ASP A 170 1.97 11.80 -11.93
CA ASP A 170 3.39 11.90 -12.28
C ASP A 170 3.83 10.82 -13.29
N ILE A 171 3.24 9.62 -13.19
CA ILE A 171 3.60 8.45 -14.02
C ILE A 171 2.54 8.15 -15.08
N TYR A 172 1.40 8.86 -15.06
CA TYR A 172 0.27 8.67 -16.00
C TYR A 172 -0.21 7.22 -16.09
N THR A 173 -0.14 6.49 -14.98
CA THR A 173 -0.43 5.06 -14.92
C THR A 173 -1.42 4.77 -13.80
N LYS A 174 -2.46 3.98 -14.09
CA LYS A 174 -3.39 3.49 -13.06
C LYS A 174 -2.69 2.44 -12.18
N CYS A 175 -2.94 2.50 -10.89
CA CYS A 175 -2.49 1.50 -9.93
C CYS A 175 -3.65 0.97 -9.09
N TYR A 176 -3.48 -0.24 -8.56
CA TYR A 176 -4.37 -0.83 -7.56
C TYR A 176 -3.61 -0.90 -6.25
N ILE A 177 -4.23 -0.42 -5.19
CA ILE A 177 -3.66 -0.36 -3.84
C ILE A 177 -4.55 -1.16 -2.91
N SER A 178 -3.94 -2.09 -2.20
CA SER A 178 -4.58 -2.81 -1.11
C SER A 178 -3.80 -2.52 0.16
N TYR A 179 -4.49 -2.20 1.25
CA TYR A 179 -3.85 -1.93 2.53
C TYR A 179 -4.43 -2.77 3.65
N SER A 180 -3.65 -3.01 4.70
CA SER A 180 -4.10 -3.72 5.89
C SER A 180 -3.33 -3.24 7.10
N THR A 181 -4.01 -3.23 8.23
CA THR A 181 -3.44 -2.76 9.49
C THR A 181 -3.41 -3.91 10.49
N PHE A 182 -2.29 -4.04 11.21
CA PHE A 182 -2.07 -5.10 12.18
C PHE A 182 -1.24 -4.60 13.37
N ASN A 183 -1.31 -5.35 14.46
CA ASN A 183 -0.67 -5.01 15.72
C ASN A 183 0.72 -5.64 15.77
N GLY A 184 1.69 -5.01 15.10
CA GLY A 184 3.14 -5.22 15.24
C GLY A 184 3.64 -6.67 15.36
N GLY A 185 4.35 -7.17 14.34
CA GLY A 185 4.99 -8.49 14.42
C GLY A 185 5.43 -8.99 13.05
N ALA A 186 6.47 -9.83 13.03
CA ALA A 186 6.99 -10.41 11.79
C ALA A 186 5.97 -11.34 11.10
N ASP A 187 5.18 -12.08 11.91
CA ASP A 187 4.24 -13.08 11.41
C ASP A 187 3.02 -12.43 10.71
N ASP A 188 2.59 -11.27 11.18
CA ASP A 188 1.45 -10.54 10.62
C ASP A 188 1.76 -9.95 9.24
N ILE A 189 3.02 -9.55 8.98
CA ILE A 189 3.42 -8.95 7.69
C ILE A 189 3.23 -9.94 6.54
N LYS A 190 3.56 -11.22 6.75
CA LYS A 190 3.37 -12.25 5.72
C LYS A 190 1.90 -12.50 5.45
N ALA A 191 1.07 -12.57 6.49
CA ALA A 191 -0.38 -12.72 6.37
C ALA A 191 -1.00 -11.52 5.64
N ALA A 192 -0.66 -10.30 6.07
CA ALA A 192 -1.07 -9.04 5.45
C ALA A 192 -0.69 -8.97 3.96
N PHE A 193 0.55 -9.35 3.62
CA PHE A 193 0.99 -9.38 2.23
C PHE A 193 0.21 -10.39 1.38
N ASN A 194 -0.02 -11.59 1.90
CA ASN A 194 -0.77 -12.62 1.19
C ASN A 194 -2.23 -12.18 0.96
N ASP A 195 -2.84 -11.58 1.98
CA ASP A 195 -4.20 -11.07 1.92
C ASP A 195 -4.34 -9.92 0.91
N ALA A 196 -3.44 -8.94 0.96
CA ALA A 196 -3.41 -7.82 0.03
C ALA A 196 -3.12 -8.28 -1.42
N SER A 197 -2.22 -9.25 -1.60
CA SER A 197 -1.87 -9.81 -2.91
C SER A 197 -3.03 -10.59 -3.51
N LEU A 198 -3.68 -11.44 -2.71
CA LEU A 198 -4.90 -12.14 -3.10
C LEU A 198 -5.95 -11.13 -3.50
N TYR A 199 -6.09 -10.05 -2.73
CA TYR A 199 -7.10 -9.07 -3.03
C TYR A 199 -6.92 -8.38 -4.37
N ILE A 200 -5.74 -7.86 -4.66
CA ILE A 200 -5.46 -7.23 -5.95
C ILE A 200 -5.71 -8.23 -7.10
N THR A 201 -5.49 -9.52 -6.86
CA THR A 201 -5.81 -10.57 -7.82
C THR A 201 -7.32 -10.71 -8.01
N LEU A 202 -8.09 -10.78 -6.92
CA LEU A 202 -9.54 -10.89 -6.96
C LEU A 202 -10.21 -9.64 -7.54
N SER A 203 -9.73 -8.45 -7.21
CA SER A 203 -10.30 -7.19 -7.71
C SER A 203 -10.18 -7.08 -9.23
N LYS A 204 -9.05 -7.51 -9.79
CA LYS A 204 -8.86 -7.64 -11.24
C LYS A 204 -9.75 -8.75 -11.83
N LYS A 205 -9.83 -9.90 -11.15
CA LYS A 205 -10.59 -11.07 -11.63
C LYS A 205 -12.11 -10.83 -11.67
N TYR A 206 -12.64 -10.11 -10.68
CA TYR A 206 -14.06 -9.80 -10.56
C TYR A 206 -14.42 -8.43 -11.15
N ASP A 207 -13.48 -7.74 -11.78
CA ASP A 207 -13.67 -6.39 -12.35
C ASP A 207 -14.33 -5.44 -11.33
N LEU A 208 -13.71 -5.32 -10.15
CA LEU A 208 -14.15 -4.39 -9.11
C LEU A 208 -13.73 -2.97 -9.50
N LYS A 209 -14.64 -2.01 -9.33
CA LYS A 209 -14.49 -0.64 -9.86
C LYS A 209 -13.48 0.23 -9.10
N GLU A 210 -13.33 -0.03 -7.81
CA GLU A 210 -12.48 0.76 -6.94
C GLU A 210 -10.98 0.47 -7.25
N MET A 211 -10.09 1.34 -6.78
CA MET A 211 -8.63 1.17 -6.98
C MET A 211 -7.87 1.11 -5.66
N VAL A 212 -8.51 1.49 -4.56
CA VAL A 212 -7.93 1.58 -3.22
C VAL A 212 -8.85 0.82 -2.28
N TYR A 213 -8.28 -0.08 -1.48
CA TYR A 213 -9.09 -1.03 -0.74
C TYR A 213 -8.47 -1.48 0.58
N ASN A 214 -9.32 -1.61 1.59
CA ASN A 214 -8.97 -2.23 2.84
C ASN A 214 -9.06 -3.76 2.74
N SER A 215 -7.96 -4.45 3.01
CA SER A 215 -7.89 -5.91 2.93
C SER A 215 -8.78 -6.63 3.94
N GLY A 216 -9.20 -5.93 5.00
CA GLY A 216 -10.13 -6.46 6.00
C GLY A 216 -11.57 -6.61 5.48
N GLU A 217 -11.95 -5.93 4.41
CA GLU A 217 -13.34 -5.83 3.97
C GLU A 217 -13.75 -6.90 2.95
N ILE A 218 -12.81 -7.72 2.49
CA ILE A 218 -12.98 -8.57 1.29
C ILE A 218 -13.32 -10.04 1.58
N ILE A 219 -13.90 -10.28 2.75
CA ILE A 219 -14.12 -11.64 3.23
C ILE A 219 -15.05 -12.40 2.27
N LEU A 220 -16.04 -11.73 1.68
CA LEU A 220 -17.02 -12.36 0.79
C LEU A 220 -16.38 -12.88 -0.50
N GLU A 221 -15.58 -12.07 -1.19
CA GLU A 221 -14.92 -12.43 -2.44
C GLU A 221 -13.89 -13.54 -2.21
N LYS A 222 -13.18 -13.50 -1.08
CA LYS A 222 -12.30 -14.60 -0.66
C LYS A 222 -13.09 -15.89 -0.44
N LEU A 223 -14.25 -15.84 0.22
CA LEU A 223 -15.10 -17.01 0.39
C LEU A 223 -15.56 -17.56 -0.96
N ILE A 224 -16.01 -16.69 -1.87
CA ILE A 224 -16.45 -17.07 -3.22
C ILE A 224 -15.31 -17.72 -4.01
N TYR A 225 -14.12 -17.12 -3.96
CA TYR A 225 -12.93 -17.65 -4.62
C TYR A 225 -12.60 -19.08 -4.15
N ASN A 226 -12.79 -19.36 -2.87
CA ASN A 226 -12.52 -20.67 -2.26
C ASN A 226 -13.68 -21.68 -2.38
N ILE A 227 -14.82 -21.31 -2.97
CA ILE A 227 -15.86 -22.30 -3.32
C ILE A 227 -15.27 -23.29 -4.33
N ASN A 228 -15.49 -24.59 -4.11
CA ASN A 228 -15.00 -25.61 -5.04
C ASN A 228 -15.59 -25.44 -6.46
N ASP A 229 -14.84 -25.84 -7.47
CA ASP A 229 -15.21 -25.58 -8.86
C ASP A 229 -16.53 -26.24 -9.27
N GLY A 230 -16.86 -27.42 -8.72
CA GLY A 230 -18.13 -28.10 -9.00
C GLY A 230 -19.35 -27.30 -8.55
N MET A 231 -19.31 -26.70 -7.35
CA MET A 231 -20.34 -25.78 -6.85
C MET A 231 -20.38 -24.49 -7.68
N LYS A 232 -19.22 -23.96 -8.09
CA LYS A 232 -19.16 -22.79 -8.99
C LYS A 232 -19.81 -23.10 -10.34
N ASP A 233 -19.57 -24.28 -10.91
CA ASP A 233 -20.17 -24.73 -12.16
C ASP A 233 -21.69 -24.84 -12.05
N GLU A 234 -22.19 -25.44 -10.97
CA GLU A 234 -23.64 -25.56 -10.72
C GLU A 234 -24.31 -24.17 -10.67
N LEU A 235 -23.74 -23.24 -9.90
CA LEU A 235 -24.25 -21.88 -9.79
C LEU A 235 -24.13 -21.14 -11.13
N PHE A 236 -23.01 -21.26 -11.84
CA PHE A 236 -22.83 -20.60 -13.13
C PHE A 236 -23.86 -21.08 -14.15
N ILE A 237 -24.04 -22.40 -14.32
CA ILE A 237 -25.02 -22.96 -15.27
C ILE A 237 -26.44 -22.49 -14.92
N LYS A 238 -26.78 -22.44 -13.63
CA LYS A 238 -28.11 -22.04 -13.15
C LYS A 238 -28.45 -20.57 -13.43
N PHE A 239 -27.44 -19.69 -13.43
CA PHE A 239 -27.68 -18.24 -13.51
C PHE A 239 -27.15 -17.56 -14.78
N LYS A 240 -26.25 -18.18 -15.56
CA LYS A 240 -25.60 -17.54 -16.73
C LYS A 240 -26.58 -16.90 -17.71
N ASP A 241 -27.69 -17.56 -18.02
CA ASP A 241 -28.65 -17.08 -19.03
C ASP A 241 -29.53 -15.96 -18.48
N LYS A 242 -29.65 -15.87 -17.14
CA LYS A 242 -30.35 -14.77 -16.46
C LYS A 242 -29.49 -13.52 -16.50
N PHE A 243 -28.23 -13.62 -16.06
CA PHE A 243 -27.31 -12.50 -16.01
C PHE A 243 -26.93 -11.97 -17.39
N SER A 244 -26.75 -12.85 -18.38
CA SER A 244 -26.42 -12.43 -19.77
C SER A 244 -27.52 -11.62 -20.46
N LYS A 245 -28.76 -11.63 -19.93
CA LYS A 245 -29.87 -10.82 -20.45
C LYS A 245 -29.96 -9.44 -19.81
N PHE A 246 -29.21 -9.19 -18.73
CA PHE A 246 -29.23 -7.91 -18.04
C PHE A 246 -28.35 -6.90 -18.74
N ASP A 247 -28.88 -5.68 -18.85
CA ASP A 247 -28.13 -4.50 -19.28
C ASP A 247 -27.20 -4.01 -18.15
N SER A 248 -26.30 -3.10 -18.49
CA SER A 248 -25.35 -2.52 -17.54
C SER A 248 -26.02 -1.82 -16.34
N GLU A 249 -27.23 -1.29 -16.54
CA GLU A 249 -28.00 -0.59 -15.50
C GLU A 249 -28.50 -1.55 -14.42
N ILE A 250 -29.04 -2.70 -14.81
CA ILE A 250 -29.46 -3.76 -13.89
C ILE A 250 -28.25 -4.40 -13.21
N LEU A 251 -27.17 -4.68 -13.95
CA LEU A 251 -25.94 -5.22 -13.37
C LEU A 251 -25.35 -4.28 -12.31
N SER A 252 -25.29 -2.97 -12.59
CA SER A 252 -24.83 -1.98 -11.61
C SER A 252 -25.78 -1.84 -10.42
N THR A 253 -27.08 -2.06 -10.63
CA THR A 253 -28.07 -2.04 -9.55
C THR A 253 -27.87 -3.21 -8.59
N ILE A 254 -27.57 -4.41 -9.09
CA ILE A 254 -27.28 -5.59 -8.26
C ILE A 254 -26.04 -5.35 -7.40
N GLU A 255 -24.97 -4.86 -8.02
CA GLU A 255 -23.68 -4.57 -7.36
C GLU A 255 -23.85 -3.51 -6.26
N GLU A 256 -24.44 -2.35 -6.58
CA GLU A 256 -24.60 -1.28 -5.58
C GLU A 256 -25.57 -1.64 -4.47
N PHE A 257 -26.65 -2.38 -4.78
CA PHE A 257 -27.59 -2.81 -3.76
C PHE A 257 -26.94 -3.79 -2.77
N ALA A 258 -26.06 -4.68 -3.23
CA ALA A 258 -25.26 -5.53 -2.37
C ALA A 258 -24.30 -4.73 -1.49
N ASN A 259 -23.56 -3.77 -2.07
CA ASN A 259 -22.60 -2.92 -1.36
C ASN A 259 -23.27 -2.04 -0.29
N CYS A 260 -24.54 -1.67 -0.48
CA CYS A 260 -25.34 -0.94 0.49
C CYS A 260 -26.03 -1.84 1.53
N GLY A 261 -25.66 -3.12 1.64
CA GLY A 261 -26.26 -4.05 2.61
C GLY A 261 -27.74 -4.29 2.37
N LEU A 262 -28.17 -4.26 1.10
CA LEU A 262 -29.57 -4.37 0.65
C LEU A 262 -30.47 -3.20 1.14
N ASN A 263 -29.86 -2.06 1.47
CA ASN A 263 -30.59 -0.86 1.87
C ASN A 263 -31.04 -0.06 0.63
N ILE A 264 -32.36 0.06 0.45
CA ILE A 264 -32.98 0.75 -0.70
C ILE A 264 -32.61 2.24 -0.73
N SER A 265 -32.62 2.92 0.41
CA SER A 265 -32.37 4.36 0.47
C SER A 265 -30.92 4.69 0.12
N GLU A 266 -29.97 3.96 0.71
CA GLU A 266 -28.53 4.16 0.46
C GLU A 266 -28.16 3.79 -0.98
N ALA A 267 -28.65 2.67 -1.49
CA ALA A 267 -28.39 2.24 -2.86
C ALA A 267 -28.98 3.21 -3.89
N ALA A 268 -30.21 3.70 -3.67
CA ALA A 268 -30.82 4.69 -4.56
C ALA A 268 -30.00 5.99 -4.61
N LYS A 269 -29.49 6.43 -3.46
CA LYS A 269 -28.62 7.61 -3.35
C LYS A 269 -27.29 7.41 -4.11
N LYS A 270 -26.62 6.26 -3.92
CA LYS A 270 -25.36 5.95 -4.63
C LYS A 270 -25.54 5.71 -6.13
N LEU A 271 -26.69 5.20 -6.55
CA LEU A 271 -27.06 5.06 -7.96
C LEU A 271 -27.56 6.37 -8.59
N TYR A 272 -27.71 7.45 -7.82
CA TYR A 272 -28.28 8.73 -8.26
C TYR A 272 -29.68 8.59 -8.89
N ILE A 273 -30.52 7.72 -8.32
CA ILE A 273 -31.90 7.49 -8.77
C ILE A 273 -32.88 7.68 -7.62
N HIS A 274 -34.16 7.84 -7.97
CA HIS A 274 -35.21 7.85 -6.97
C HIS A 274 -35.45 6.43 -6.41
N ARG A 275 -35.80 6.33 -5.11
CA ARG A 275 -36.11 5.04 -4.44
C ARG A 275 -37.13 4.18 -5.18
N ASN A 276 -38.15 4.79 -5.79
CA ASN A 276 -39.18 4.05 -6.53
C ASN A 276 -38.63 3.45 -7.83
N THR A 277 -37.70 4.14 -8.48
CA THR A 277 -36.99 3.59 -9.65
C THR A 277 -36.16 2.38 -9.25
N LEU A 278 -35.48 2.44 -8.09
CA LEU A 278 -34.77 1.28 -7.56
C LEU A 278 -35.73 0.11 -7.29
N ILE A 279 -36.84 0.34 -6.62
CA ILE A 279 -37.86 -0.70 -6.35
C ILE A 279 -38.33 -1.34 -7.67
N TYR A 280 -38.61 -0.54 -8.69
CA TYR A 280 -39.00 -1.06 -10.00
C TYR A 280 -37.91 -1.95 -10.62
N ARG A 281 -36.63 -1.55 -10.54
CA ARG A 281 -35.51 -2.38 -11.02
C ARG A 281 -35.40 -3.69 -10.23
N LEU A 282 -35.59 -3.66 -8.91
CA LEU A 282 -35.60 -4.86 -8.06
C LEU A 282 -36.77 -5.80 -8.42
N ASP A 283 -37.96 -5.25 -8.68
CA ASP A 283 -39.12 -6.03 -9.13
C ASP A 283 -38.90 -6.66 -10.51
N LYS A 284 -38.22 -5.93 -11.42
CA LYS A 284 -37.80 -6.47 -12.72
C LYS A 284 -36.83 -7.63 -12.54
N ILE A 285 -35.82 -7.50 -11.67
CA ILE A 285 -34.88 -8.59 -11.34
C ILE A 285 -35.64 -9.81 -10.82
N TYR A 286 -36.59 -9.63 -9.90
CA TYR A 286 -37.42 -10.72 -9.39
C TYR A 286 -38.24 -11.39 -10.50
N LYS A 287 -38.89 -10.60 -11.36
CA LYS A 287 -39.68 -11.13 -12.48
C LYS A 287 -38.83 -11.93 -13.47
N ASP A 288 -37.64 -11.44 -13.78
CA ASP A 288 -36.77 -12.04 -14.81
C ASP A 288 -36.00 -13.27 -14.28
N THR A 289 -35.75 -13.34 -12.97
CA THR A 289 -34.90 -14.38 -12.38
C THR A 289 -35.63 -15.35 -11.45
N GLY A 290 -36.77 -14.93 -10.88
CA GLY A 290 -37.44 -15.60 -9.76
C GLY A 290 -36.78 -15.38 -8.39
N TYR A 291 -35.76 -14.51 -8.28
CA TYR A 291 -35.04 -14.24 -7.03
C TYR A 291 -35.33 -12.84 -6.50
N ASP A 292 -35.86 -12.77 -5.28
CA ASP A 292 -36.06 -11.50 -4.58
C ASP A 292 -34.80 -11.15 -3.79
N ILE A 293 -33.96 -10.30 -4.38
CA ILE A 293 -32.71 -9.88 -3.75
C ILE A 293 -32.89 -8.91 -2.57
N ARG A 294 -34.13 -8.57 -2.18
CA ARG A 294 -34.42 -7.91 -0.89
C ARG A 294 -34.45 -8.90 0.26
N ASN A 295 -34.69 -10.19 -0.03
CA ASN A 295 -34.61 -11.25 0.96
C ASN A 295 -33.16 -11.70 1.11
N PHE A 296 -32.60 -11.58 2.32
CA PHE A 296 -31.19 -11.91 2.59
C PHE A 296 -30.77 -13.28 2.03
N LYS A 297 -31.52 -14.36 2.32
CA LYS A 297 -31.15 -15.71 1.88
C LYS A 297 -31.09 -15.83 0.35
N GLN A 298 -32.05 -15.25 -0.34
CA GLN A 298 -32.07 -15.25 -1.80
C GLN A 298 -30.98 -14.35 -2.38
N ALA A 299 -30.79 -13.15 -1.80
CA ALA A 299 -29.75 -12.20 -2.17
C ALA A 299 -28.36 -12.82 -2.06
N SER A 300 -28.03 -13.50 -0.96
CA SER A 300 -26.71 -14.10 -0.75
C SER A 300 -26.36 -15.10 -1.85
N ILE A 301 -27.28 -16.01 -2.20
CA ILE A 301 -27.08 -16.97 -3.30
C ILE A 301 -26.93 -16.23 -4.64
N PHE A 302 -27.78 -15.24 -4.87
CA PHE A 302 -27.79 -14.46 -6.11
C PHE A 302 -26.49 -13.68 -6.31
N ILE A 303 -25.98 -13.03 -5.25
CA ILE A 303 -24.74 -12.26 -5.24
C ILE A 303 -23.52 -13.17 -5.45
N ILE A 304 -23.46 -14.33 -4.76
CA ILE A 304 -22.40 -15.32 -4.99
C ILE A 304 -22.39 -15.77 -6.45
N ALA A 305 -23.55 -16.12 -7.00
CA ALA A 305 -23.67 -16.52 -8.40
C ALA A 305 -23.28 -15.39 -9.36
N PHE A 306 -23.62 -14.15 -9.03
CA PHE A 306 -23.28 -12.96 -9.80
C PHE A 306 -21.76 -12.75 -9.89
N PHE A 307 -21.04 -12.85 -8.77
CA PHE A 307 -19.57 -12.78 -8.75
C PHE A 307 -18.93 -13.93 -9.53
N ILE A 308 -19.42 -15.17 -9.38
CA ILE A 308 -18.93 -16.33 -10.16
C ILE A 308 -19.14 -16.12 -11.66
N TRP A 309 -20.25 -15.51 -12.05
CA TRP A 309 -20.50 -15.18 -13.45
C TRP A 309 -19.56 -14.07 -13.98
N LYS A 310 -19.28 -13.02 -13.19
CA LYS A 310 -18.26 -12.00 -13.53
C LYS A 310 -16.88 -12.64 -13.70
N GLU A 311 -16.49 -13.52 -12.79
CA GLU A 311 -15.20 -14.24 -12.78
C GLU A 311 -14.89 -14.96 -14.10
N ARG A 312 -15.93 -15.49 -14.76
CA ARG A 312 -15.80 -16.29 -15.99
C ARG A 312 -15.97 -15.46 -17.27
N ARG A 313 -16.27 -14.17 -17.12
CA ARG A 313 -16.46 -13.22 -18.24
C ARG A 313 -15.21 -12.36 -18.47
N ALA A 314 -14.37 -12.18 -17.44
CA ALA A 314 -13.05 -11.55 -17.50
C ALA A 314 -12.01 -12.51 -18.10
#